data_AF-A0A938EIX3-F1
#
_entry.id   AF-A0A938EIX3-F1
#
_cell.length_a   1.000
_cell.length_b   1.000
_cell.length_c   1.000
_cell.angle_alpha   90.00
_cell.angle_beta   90.00
_cell.angle_gamma   90.00
#
_symmetry.space_group_name_H-M   'P 1'
#
loop_
_entity.id
_entity.type
_entity.pdbx_description
1 polymer ?
#
loop_
_entity_poly.entity_id
_entity_poly.type
_entity_poly.pdbx_seq_one_letter_code
_entity_poly.pdbx_strand_id
1 'polypeptide(L)'
;AGKCGSCSAEINGKPSLMCMTRMNTFSETDEVTVTPLRSFPVIKDLVTDVSFNYIKAREIPSFQPPANLKPGKYRMQQQDVERSQEFRKCIECFLCQDVCHVIRDHEENKESFAGPRFFIRLAELDMHPLDELDRKKEAQESHGLGMCNITKCCTEVCPEHIKITDNAIIPMKERVVDIKYDPLVWLGKTIARRK
;
A
#
# COMPACT_ATOMS: atom_id res chain seq x y z
N ALA A 1 -4.20 21.81 -3.07
CA ALA A 1 -4.82 20.76 -3.91
C ALA A 1 -4.57 19.33 -3.41
N GLY A 2 -3.54 19.07 -2.58
CA GLY A 2 -3.38 17.76 -1.93
C GLY A 2 -3.02 16.59 -2.85
N LYS A 3 -2.44 16.85 -4.04
CA LYS A 3 -2.26 15.82 -5.08
C LYS A 3 -0.83 15.30 -5.28
N CYS A 4 0.20 16.01 -4.85
CA CYS A 4 1.60 15.57 -5.05
C CYS A 4 2.14 14.67 -3.93
N GLY A 5 1.49 14.64 -2.75
CA GLY A 5 1.94 13.86 -1.59
C GLY A 5 3.17 14.39 -0.85
N SER A 6 3.81 15.48 -1.29
CA SER A 6 5.13 15.91 -0.76
C SER A 6 5.12 16.60 0.60
N CYS A 7 3.97 17.05 1.09
CA CYS A 7 3.85 17.91 2.28
C CYS A 7 3.34 17.16 3.52
N SER A 8 3.66 15.87 3.60
CA SER A 8 3.29 15.02 4.72
C SER A 8 4.08 15.36 5.98
N ALA A 9 3.39 15.52 7.11
CA ALA A 9 3.95 15.77 8.42
C ALA A 9 2.99 15.24 9.50
N GLU A 10 3.42 15.25 10.77
CA GLU A 10 2.51 15.07 11.90
C GLU A 10 2.11 16.45 12.45
N ILE A 11 0.80 16.72 12.53
CA ILE A 11 0.24 17.97 13.09
C ILE A 11 -0.48 17.59 14.38
N ASN A 12 -0.04 18.12 15.52
CA ASN A 12 -0.52 17.73 16.85
C ASN A 12 -0.48 16.20 17.05
N GLY A 13 0.62 15.58 16.58
CA GLY A 13 0.85 14.12 16.64
C GLY A 13 0.00 13.28 15.67
N LYS A 14 -0.76 13.91 14.76
CA LYS A 14 -1.57 13.21 13.75
C LYS A 14 -0.95 13.33 12.36
N PRO A 15 -0.64 12.20 11.68
CA PRO A 15 -0.18 12.23 10.29
C PRO A 15 -1.19 12.95 9.39
N SER A 16 -0.75 13.95 8.64
CA SER A 16 -1.60 14.82 7.83
C SER A 16 -0.85 15.45 6.65
N LEU A 17 -1.59 15.91 5.65
CA LEU A 17 -1.05 16.74 4.57
C LEU A 17 -1.11 18.21 4.98
N MET A 18 0.04 18.86 5.17
CA MET A 18 0.10 20.26 5.58
C MET A 18 -0.69 21.18 4.65
N CYS A 19 -0.66 20.94 3.33
CA CYS A 19 -1.38 21.78 2.36
C CYS A 19 -2.91 21.62 2.37
N MET A 20 -3.44 20.61 3.07
CA MET A 20 -4.88 20.35 3.23
C MET A 20 -5.36 20.68 4.63
N THR A 21 -4.45 20.90 5.58
CA THR A 21 -4.76 21.31 6.94
C THR A 21 -5.12 22.78 6.97
N ARG A 22 -6.36 23.09 7.34
CA ARG A 22 -6.88 24.46 7.31
C ARG A 22 -6.66 25.14 8.66
N MET A 23 -6.07 26.33 8.66
CA MET A 23 -5.82 27.06 9.92
C MET A 23 -7.10 27.42 10.69
N ASN A 24 -8.23 27.57 9.99
CA ASN A 24 -9.51 27.87 10.62
C ASN A 24 -10.15 26.69 11.38
N THR A 25 -9.54 25.49 11.35
CA THR A 25 -9.98 24.36 12.20
C THR A 25 -9.35 24.39 13.58
N PHE A 26 -8.42 25.32 13.84
CA PHE A 26 -7.80 25.53 15.14
C PHE A 26 -8.34 26.81 15.77
N SER A 27 -8.44 26.84 17.10
CA SER A 27 -8.70 28.06 17.86
C SER A 27 -7.47 28.97 17.82
N GLU A 28 -7.66 30.28 17.96
CA GLU A 28 -6.55 31.25 18.08
C GLU A 28 -5.68 30.99 19.32
N THR A 29 -6.23 30.30 20.31
CA THR A 29 -5.52 29.90 21.54
C THR A 29 -4.83 28.54 21.44
N ASP A 30 -5.05 27.79 20.36
CA ASP A 30 -4.46 26.46 20.21
C ASP A 30 -2.99 26.57 19.84
N GLU A 31 -2.13 25.85 20.57
CA GLU A 31 -0.76 25.62 20.13
C GLU A 31 -0.76 24.54 19.02
N VAL A 32 -0.28 24.91 17.84
CA VAL A 32 -0.16 24.00 16.70
C VAL A 32 1.28 23.51 16.61
N THR A 33 1.49 22.24 16.92
CA THR A 33 2.78 21.57 16.78
C THR A 33 2.85 20.87 15.43
N VAL A 34 3.96 21.07 14.71
CA VAL A 34 4.24 20.42 13.43
C VAL A 34 5.57 19.69 13.52
N THR A 35 5.54 18.38 13.36
CA THR A 35 6.71 17.51 13.44
C THR A 35 6.89 16.71 12.14
N PRO A 36 8.12 16.30 11.80
CA PRO A 36 8.35 15.42 10.65
C PRO A 36 7.63 14.08 10.81
N LEU A 37 7.56 13.31 9.72
CA LEU A 37 7.08 11.92 9.75
C LEU A 37 7.94 11.09 10.71
N ARG A 38 7.32 10.47 11.71
CA ARG A 38 8.03 9.81 12.81
C ARG A 38 8.64 8.46 12.41
N SER A 39 8.09 7.77 11.41
CA SER A 39 8.62 6.47 10.95
C SER A 39 9.90 6.57 10.11
N PHE A 40 10.33 7.78 9.76
CA PHE A 40 11.42 8.01 8.82
C PHE A 40 12.51 8.89 9.47
N PRO A 41 13.81 8.62 9.22
CA PRO A 41 14.88 9.44 9.76
C PRO A 41 14.75 10.90 9.33
N VAL A 42 14.99 11.84 10.24
CA VAL A 42 14.96 13.27 9.92
C VAL A 42 16.27 13.66 9.23
N ILE A 43 16.18 14.29 8.06
CA ILE A 43 17.33 14.87 7.36
C ILE A 43 17.57 16.28 7.91
N LYS A 44 16.52 17.12 7.88
CA LYS A 44 16.55 18.50 8.38
C LYS A 44 15.14 19.04 8.51
N ASP A 45 14.85 19.74 9.62
CA ASP A 45 13.56 20.36 9.90
C ASP A 45 12.39 19.36 9.76
N LEU A 46 11.48 19.58 8.81
CA LEU A 46 10.35 18.67 8.51
C LEU A 46 10.65 17.65 7.40
N VAL A 47 11.86 17.67 6.84
CA VAL A 47 12.25 16.77 5.74
C VAL A 47 12.78 15.47 6.30
N THR A 48 12.16 14.36 5.91
CA THR A 48 12.55 13.00 6.29
C THR A 48 13.11 12.19 5.13
N ASP A 49 13.96 11.23 5.45
CA ASP A 49 14.50 10.27 4.50
C ASP A 49 13.47 9.15 4.25
N VAL A 50 12.79 9.27 3.11
CA VAL A 50 11.81 8.27 2.63
C VAL A 50 12.41 7.30 1.60
N SER A 51 13.75 7.20 1.47
CA SER A 51 14.45 6.33 0.52
C SER A 51 14.03 4.87 0.60
N PHE A 52 13.74 4.38 1.80
CA PHE A 52 13.13 3.07 2.05
C PHE A 52 11.94 2.79 1.13
N ASN A 53 11.02 3.76 0.98
CA ASN A 53 9.85 3.61 0.14
C ASN A 53 10.24 3.45 -1.34
N TYR A 54 11.22 4.21 -1.83
CA TYR A 54 11.70 4.07 -3.21
C TYR A 54 12.45 2.76 -3.46
N ILE A 55 13.10 2.20 -2.45
CA ILE A 55 13.70 0.86 -2.53
C ILE A 55 12.58 -0.18 -2.68
N LYS A 56 11.59 -0.19 -1.79
CA LYS A 56 10.45 -1.10 -1.86
C LYS A 56 9.60 -0.95 -3.12
N ALA A 57 9.44 0.26 -3.63
CA ALA A 57 8.77 0.50 -4.91
C ALA A 57 9.46 -0.22 -6.08
N ARG A 58 10.80 -0.27 -6.10
CA ARG A 58 11.58 -0.93 -7.16
C ARG A 58 11.56 -2.44 -7.08
N GLU A 59 11.29 -3.00 -5.91
CA GLU A 59 11.17 -4.45 -5.73
C GLU A 59 9.89 -5.01 -6.36
N ILE A 60 8.84 -4.18 -6.54
CA ILE A 60 7.58 -4.61 -7.15
C ILE A 60 7.71 -4.59 -8.68
N PRO A 61 7.58 -5.74 -9.37
CA PRO A 61 7.64 -5.77 -10.82
C PRO A 61 6.49 -4.96 -11.43
N SER A 62 6.79 -4.27 -12.54
CA SER A 62 5.79 -3.51 -13.29
C SER A 62 4.69 -4.41 -13.87
N PHE A 63 3.63 -3.78 -14.38
CA PHE A 63 2.51 -4.45 -15.06
C PHE A 63 3.01 -5.40 -16.16
N GLN A 64 2.53 -6.65 -16.16
CA GLN A 64 2.86 -7.64 -17.20
C GLN A 64 1.62 -8.01 -18.03
N PRO A 65 1.48 -7.46 -19.25
CA PRO A 65 0.39 -7.82 -20.16
C PRO A 65 0.57 -9.21 -20.76
N PRO A 66 -0.49 -9.81 -21.35
CA PRO A 66 -0.39 -11.08 -22.07
C PRO A 66 0.63 -11.01 -23.20
N ALA A 67 1.48 -12.04 -23.29
CA ALA A 67 2.61 -12.07 -24.23
C ALA A 67 2.19 -11.95 -25.71
N ASN A 68 0.97 -12.37 -26.05
CA ASN A 68 0.41 -12.30 -27.39
C ASN A 68 -0.25 -10.94 -27.72
N LEU A 69 -0.37 -10.03 -26.74
CA LEU A 69 -1.15 -8.80 -26.86
C LEU A 69 -0.22 -7.59 -27.03
N LYS A 70 -0.23 -6.99 -28.22
CA LYS A 70 0.60 -5.81 -28.55
C LYS A 70 0.07 -4.52 -27.90
N PRO A 71 0.94 -3.54 -27.59
CA PRO A 71 0.51 -2.21 -27.14
C PRO A 71 -0.54 -1.60 -28.08
N GLY A 72 -1.57 -0.96 -27.51
CA GLY A 72 -2.72 -0.40 -28.26
C GLY A 72 -3.85 -1.39 -28.61
N LYS A 73 -3.63 -2.70 -28.41
CA LYS A 73 -4.64 -3.75 -28.59
C LYS A 73 -5.34 -4.16 -27.30
N TYR A 74 -4.96 -3.59 -26.15
CA TYR A 74 -5.60 -3.84 -24.87
C TYR A 74 -7.08 -3.48 -24.93
N ARG A 75 -7.92 -4.42 -24.49
CA ARG A 75 -9.37 -4.25 -24.35
C ARG A 75 -9.74 -4.78 -22.97
N MET A 76 -10.44 -3.97 -22.20
CA MET A 76 -10.87 -4.27 -20.85
C MET A 76 -12.30 -3.76 -20.72
N GLN A 77 -13.14 -4.49 -19.99
CA GLN A 77 -14.46 -3.97 -19.65
C GLN A 77 -14.32 -2.91 -18.57
N GLN A 78 -15.16 -1.88 -18.63
CA GLN A 78 -15.15 -0.80 -17.65
C GLN A 78 -15.26 -1.32 -16.20
N GLN A 79 -16.16 -2.29 -15.98
CA GLN A 79 -16.35 -2.94 -14.67
C GLN A 79 -15.06 -3.55 -14.09
N ASP A 80 -14.16 -4.05 -14.96
CA ASP A 80 -12.91 -4.68 -14.51
C ASP A 80 -11.87 -3.60 -14.16
N VAL A 81 -11.87 -2.50 -14.91
CA VAL A 81 -11.00 -1.35 -14.61
C VAL A 81 -11.38 -0.72 -13.28
N GLU A 82 -12.69 -0.52 -13.03
CA GLU A 82 -13.25 0.12 -11.83
C GLU A 82 -12.80 -0.56 -10.53
N ARG A 83 -12.62 -1.88 -10.52
CA ARG A 83 -12.14 -2.63 -9.34
C ARG A 83 -10.80 -2.14 -8.83
N SER A 84 -9.88 -1.78 -9.73
CA SER A 84 -8.52 -1.32 -9.37
C SER A 84 -8.41 0.21 -9.23
N GLN A 85 -9.42 0.98 -9.67
CA GLN A 85 -9.35 2.44 -9.71
C GLN A 85 -9.16 3.07 -8.33
N GLU A 86 -9.75 2.48 -7.29
CA GLU A 86 -9.63 3.01 -5.93
C GLU A 86 -8.16 3.13 -5.50
N PHE A 87 -7.36 2.11 -5.82
CA PHE A 87 -5.95 2.02 -5.45
C PHE A 87 -5.06 2.99 -6.24
N ARG A 88 -5.47 3.32 -7.47
CA ARG A 88 -4.78 4.31 -8.33
C ARG A 88 -4.87 5.75 -7.82
N LYS A 89 -5.80 6.04 -6.89
CA LYS A 89 -5.89 7.35 -6.24
C LYS A 89 -4.68 7.65 -5.34
N CYS A 90 -3.83 6.67 -5.04
CA CYS A 90 -2.71 6.86 -4.14
C CYS A 90 -1.72 7.91 -4.69
N ILE A 91 -1.44 8.93 -3.86
CA ILE A 91 -0.54 10.06 -4.20
C ILE A 91 0.85 9.92 -3.57
N GLU A 92 1.21 8.74 -3.06
CA GLU A 92 2.54 8.49 -2.46
C GLU A 92 2.92 9.43 -1.30
N CYS A 93 1.93 9.91 -0.53
CA CYS A 93 2.17 10.77 0.63
C CYS A 93 2.83 10.06 1.84
N PHE A 94 2.90 8.73 1.83
CA PHE A 94 3.46 7.89 2.89
C PHE A 94 2.88 8.05 4.32
N LEU A 95 1.79 8.80 4.53
CA LEU A 95 1.10 8.89 5.82
C LEU A 95 0.66 7.52 6.36
N CYS A 96 0.21 6.63 5.46
CA CYS A 96 -0.13 5.26 5.81
C CYS A 96 1.07 4.43 6.29
N GLN A 97 2.27 4.70 5.76
CA GLN A 97 3.51 4.06 6.22
C GLN A 97 3.92 4.64 7.57
N ASP A 98 3.79 5.96 7.73
CA ASP A 98 4.18 6.70 8.93
C ASP A 98 3.40 6.32 10.20
N VAL A 99 2.12 5.97 10.04
CA VAL A 99 1.26 5.52 11.15
C VAL A 99 1.33 4.01 11.39
N CYS A 100 1.98 3.25 10.51
CA CYS A 100 2.00 1.79 10.62
C CYS A 100 2.96 1.35 11.72
N HIS A 101 2.43 0.78 12.80
CA HIS A 101 3.21 0.31 13.95
C HIS A 101 4.28 -0.73 13.57
N VAL A 102 4.03 -1.56 12.55
CA VAL A 102 4.99 -2.56 12.04
C VAL A 102 6.26 -1.91 11.46
N ILE A 103 6.16 -0.66 10.99
CA ILE A 103 7.29 0.12 10.45
C ILE A 103 7.84 1.07 11.51
N ARG A 104 6.93 1.78 12.19
CA ARG A 104 7.25 2.85 13.13
C ARG A 104 7.97 2.35 14.38
N ASP A 105 7.54 1.21 14.91
CA ASP A 105 8.01 0.71 16.21
C ASP A 105 9.04 -0.42 16.06
N HIS A 106 9.29 -0.87 14.82
CA HIS A 106 10.14 -2.02 14.50
C HIS A 106 10.97 -1.76 13.24
N GLU A 107 12.08 -1.05 13.41
CA GLU A 107 12.99 -0.72 12.31
C GLU A 107 13.50 -1.99 11.59
N GLU A 108 13.73 -3.06 12.34
CA GLU A 108 14.16 -4.37 11.86
C GLU A 108 13.21 -5.00 10.84
N ASN A 109 11.92 -4.63 10.88
CA ASN A 109 10.93 -5.18 9.97
C ASN A 109 11.00 -4.56 8.57
N LYS A 110 11.62 -3.38 8.40
CA LYS A 110 11.61 -2.66 7.12
C LYS A 110 12.23 -3.48 5.98
N GLU A 111 13.19 -4.35 6.26
CA GLU A 111 13.76 -5.22 5.22
C GLU A 111 12.71 -6.20 4.67
N SER A 112 11.88 -6.79 5.52
CA SER A 112 10.92 -7.84 5.15
C SER A 112 9.50 -7.32 4.91
N PHE A 113 9.17 -6.10 5.34
CA PHE A 113 7.83 -5.54 5.29
C PHE A 113 7.79 -4.30 4.41
N ALA A 114 7.10 -4.41 3.27
CA ALA A 114 6.92 -3.26 2.38
C ALA A 114 5.93 -2.24 2.97
N GLY A 115 4.82 -2.72 3.53
CA GLY A 115 3.84 -1.89 4.20
C GLY A 115 2.67 -1.40 3.33
N PRO A 116 1.70 -0.69 3.94
CA PRO A 116 0.39 -0.39 3.34
C PRO A 116 0.43 0.24 1.96
N ARG A 117 1.35 1.18 1.70
CA ARG A 117 1.45 1.82 0.37
C ARG A 117 1.71 0.80 -0.73
N PHE A 118 2.61 -0.14 -0.49
CA PHE A 118 3.03 -1.11 -1.49
C PHE A 118 2.05 -2.27 -1.61
N PHE A 119 1.35 -2.61 -0.53
CA PHE A 119 0.20 -3.51 -0.60
C PHE A 119 -0.94 -2.97 -1.48
N ILE A 120 -1.19 -1.66 -1.47
CA ILE A 120 -2.16 -1.05 -2.41
C ILE A 120 -1.68 -1.21 -3.85
N ARG A 121 -0.37 -1.03 -4.11
CA ARG A 121 0.19 -1.23 -5.46
C ARG A 121 0.06 -2.67 -5.93
N LEU A 122 0.36 -3.62 -5.05
CA LEU A 122 0.22 -5.05 -5.34
C LEU A 122 -1.25 -5.42 -5.57
N ALA A 123 -2.18 -4.90 -4.78
CA ALA A 123 -3.61 -5.11 -4.98
C ALA A 123 -4.11 -4.49 -6.30
N GLU A 124 -3.64 -3.30 -6.65
CA GLU A 124 -3.94 -2.64 -7.94
C GLU A 124 -3.53 -3.51 -9.12
N LEU A 125 -2.32 -4.08 -9.08
CA LEU A 125 -1.78 -4.94 -10.12
C LEU A 125 -2.49 -6.30 -10.15
N ASP A 126 -2.70 -6.93 -8.99
CA ASP A 126 -3.40 -8.22 -8.85
C ASP A 126 -4.84 -8.16 -9.38
N MET A 127 -5.52 -7.01 -9.20
CA MET A 127 -6.87 -6.79 -9.72
C MET A 127 -6.91 -6.27 -11.15
N HIS A 128 -5.76 -6.00 -11.78
CA HIS A 128 -5.71 -5.51 -13.14
C HIS A 128 -6.10 -6.64 -14.11
N PRO A 129 -7.13 -6.48 -14.96
CA PRO A 129 -7.69 -7.59 -15.76
C PRO A 129 -6.76 -8.16 -16.84
N LEU A 130 -5.63 -7.52 -17.07
CA LEU A 130 -4.62 -7.92 -18.04
C LEU A 130 -3.26 -8.23 -17.41
N ASP A 131 -3.11 -8.18 -16.08
CA ASP A 131 -1.83 -8.55 -15.45
C ASP A 131 -1.78 -10.07 -15.28
N GLU A 132 -0.77 -10.73 -15.86
CA GLU A 132 -0.62 -12.19 -15.79
C GLU A 132 0.27 -12.66 -14.63
N LEU A 133 0.93 -11.76 -13.90
CA LEU A 133 1.81 -12.15 -12.79
C LEU A 133 1.00 -12.49 -11.54
N ASP A 134 1.31 -13.63 -10.93
CA ASP A 134 0.72 -14.00 -9.63
C ASP A 134 1.35 -13.20 -8.48
N ARG A 135 0.75 -12.05 -8.19
CA ARG A 135 1.21 -11.11 -7.14
C ARG A 135 0.92 -11.58 -5.73
N LYS A 136 0.02 -12.55 -5.54
CA LYS A 136 -0.42 -13.00 -4.21
C LYS A 136 0.72 -13.63 -3.43
N LYS A 137 1.46 -14.53 -4.08
CA LYS A 137 2.62 -15.19 -3.48
C LYS A 137 3.74 -14.20 -3.16
N GLU A 138 4.04 -13.32 -4.10
CA GLU A 138 5.03 -12.25 -3.95
C GLU A 138 4.70 -11.33 -2.76
N ALA A 139 3.42 -10.94 -2.62
CA ALA A 139 2.97 -10.10 -1.52
C ALA A 139 3.26 -10.72 -0.15
N GLN A 140 3.06 -12.03 0.02
CA GLN A 140 3.35 -12.71 1.28
C GLN A 140 4.85 -12.96 1.49
N GLU A 141 5.53 -13.55 0.51
CA GLU A 141 6.89 -14.06 0.68
C GLU A 141 7.96 -12.98 0.56
N SER A 142 7.77 -12.02 -0.35
CA SER A 142 8.77 -10.98 -0.65
C SER A 142 8.48 -9.66 0.06
N HIS A 143 7.20 -9.34 0.29
CA HIS A 143 6.77 -8.03 0.81
C HIS A 143 6.18 -8.07 2.22
N GLY A 144 6.13 -9.25 2.84
CA GLY A 144 5.75 -9.41 4.25
C GLY A 144 4.27 -9.17 4.54
N LEU A 145 3.35 -9.44 3.60
CA LEU A 145 1.89 -9.27 3.81
C LEU A 145 1.40 -9.89 5.13
N GLY A 146 2.00 -11.01 5.54
CA GLY A 146 1.69 -11.70 6.80
C GLY A 146 1.91 -10.86 8.07
N MET A 147 2.83 -9.89 8.04
CA MET A 147 3.21 -9.07 9.20
C MET A 147 2.18 -7.97 9.52
N CYS A 148 1.24 -7.69 8.62
CA CYS A 148 0.21 -6.69 8.88
C CYS A 148 -0.78 -7.18 9.95
N ASN A 149 -0.91 -6.46 11.06
CA ASN A 149 -1.85 -6.82 12.14
C ASN A 149 -3.28 -6.29 11.94
N ILE A 150 -3.60 -5.70 10.77
CA ILE A 150 -4.96 -5.24 10.42
C ILE A 150 -5.53 -4.25 11.45
N THR A 151 -4.69 -3.35 11.97
CA THR A 151 -5.09 -2.32 12.94
C THR A 151 -5.86 -1.14 12.33
N LYS A 152 -6.01 -1.11 11.01
CA LYS A 152 -6.69 -0.07 10.22
C LYS A 152 -6.14 1.36 10.32
N CYS A 153 -5.07 1.60 11.08
CA CYS A 153 -4.45 2.94 11.22
C CYS A 153 -4.12 3.59 9.86
N CYS A 154 -3.64 2.80 8.90
CA CYS A 154 -3.32 3.27 7.56
C CYS A 154 -4.54 3.77 6.78
N THR A 155 -5.70 3.15 6.95
CA THR A 155 -6.95 3.54 6.29
C THR A 155 -7.46 4.88 6.83
N GLU A 156 -7.39 5.07 8.15
CA GLU A 156 -7.87 6.28 8.82
C GLU A 156 -7.11 7.55 8.40
N VAL A 157 -5.80 7.44 8.18
CA VAL A 157 -4.95 8.60 7.81
C VAL A 157 -4.91 8.88 6.31
N CYS A 158 -5.56 8.08 5.46
CA CYS A 158 -5.45 8.23 4.01
C CYS A 158 -6.23 9.47 3.52
N PRO A 159 -5.57 10.50 2.96
CA PRO A 159 -6.24 11.74 2.53
C PRO A 159 -7.09 11.55 1.26
N GLU A 160 -6.85 10.47 0.51
CA GLU A 160 -7.61 10.11 -0.70
C GLU A 160 -8.71 9.06 -0.40
N HIS A 161 -8.95 8.81 0.89
CA HIS A 161 -10.00 7.93 1.41
C HIS A 161 -9.98 6.53 0.78
N ILE A 162 -8.78 5.99 0.56
CA ILE A 162 -8.60 4.62 0.08
C ILE A 162 -8.88 3.67 1.24
N LYS A 163 -9.72 2.65 1.02
CA LYS A 163 -9.99 1.58 1.97
C LYS A 163 -8.85 0.56 1.94
N ILE A 164 -7.67 1.00 2.38
CA ILE A 164 -6.40 0.27 2.31
C ILE A 164 -6.53 -1.10 2.97
N THR A 165 -7.10 -1.16 4.16
CA THR A 165 -7.21 -2.42 4.91
C THR A 165 -8.32 -3.30 4.34
N ASP A 166 -9.52 -2.74 4.17
CA ASP A 166 -10.74 -3.48 3.86
C ASP A 166 -10.80 -3.96 2.41
N ASN A 167 -10.38 -3.14 1.44
CA ASN A 167 -10.49 -3.47 0.02
C ASN A 167 -9.16 -4.01 -0.57
N ALA A 168 -8.01 -3.70 0.04
CA ALA A 168 -6.70 -4.17 -0.46
C ALA A 168 -6.11 -5.29 0.41
N ILE A 169 -5.72 -4.99 1.65
CA ILE A 169 -4.91 -5.91 2.48
C ILE A 169 -5.68 -7.16 2.88
N ILE A 170 -6.90 -7.03 3.40
CA ILE A 170 -7.72 -8.19 3.82
C ILE A 170 -7.98 -9.12 2.63
N PRO A 171 -8.50 -8.65 1.48
CA PRO A 171 -8.75 -9.53 0.34
C PRO A 171 -7.49 -10.19 -0.21
N MET A 172 -6.35 -9.49 -0.21
CA MET A 172 -5.08 -10.12 -0.59
C MET A 172 -4.67 -11.24 0.37
N LYS A 173 -4.86 -11.03 1.69
CA LYS A 173 -4.59 -12.07 2.68
C LYS A 173 -5.50 -13.29 2.52
N GLU A 174 -6.79 -13.07 2.31
CA GLU A 174 -7.77 -14.14 2.04
C GLU A 174 -7.35 -14.95 0.80
N ARG A 175 -7.04 -14.28 -0.31
CA ARG A 175 -6.58 -14.96 -1.53
C ARG A 175 -5.29 -15.75 -1.34
N VAL A 176 -4.35 -15.27 -0.51
CA VAL A 176 -3.13 -16.01 -0.18
C VAL A 176 -3.45 -17.25 0.66
N VAL A 177 -4.40 -17.15 1.59
CA VAL A 177 -4.81 -18.27 2.44
C VAL A 177 -5.49 -19.36 1.61
N ASP A 178 -6.42 -19.01 0.72
CA ASP A 178 -7.13 -19.96 -0.14
C ASP A 178 -6.16 -20.78 -1.02
N ILE A 179 -5.10 -20.14 -1.52
CA ILE A 179 -4.12 -20.82 -2.38
C ILE A 179 -3.22 -21.78 -1.60
N LYS A 180 -2.93 -21.48 -0.33
CA LYS A 180 -1.87 -22.13 0.47
C LYS A 180 -2.41 -23.15 1.46
N TYR A 181 -3.58 -22.90 2.04
CA TYR A 181 -4.12 -23.67 3.16
C TYR A 181 -5.45 -24.38 2.83
N ASP A 182 -6.07 -24.12 1.67
CA ASP A 182 -7.25 -24.90 1.26
C ASP A 182 -6.81 -26.36 0.95
N PRO A 183 -7.27 -27.34 1.75
CA PRO A 183 -6.88 -28.73 1.58
C PRO A 183 -7.35 -29.30 0.24
N LEU A 184 -8.44 -28.81 -0.35
CA LEU A 184 -8.92 -29.26 -1.66
C LEU A 184 -8.01 -28.75 -2.79
N VAL A 185 -7.60 -27.47 -2.74
CA VAL A 185 -6.67 -26.90 -3.72
C VAL A 185 -5.28 -27.55 -3.60
N TRP A 186 -4.81 -27.77 -2.37
CA TRP A 186 -3.54 -28.47 -2.12
C TRP A 186 -3.57 -29.92 -2.61
N LEU A 187 -4.64 -30.67 -2.31
CA LEU A 187 -4.81 -32.06 -2.75
C LEU A 187 -4.91 -32.10 -4.29
N GLY A 188 -5.67 -31.19 -4.89
CA GLY A 188 -5.80 -31.04 -6.33
C GLY A 188 -4.45 -30.78 -7.03
N LYS A 189 -3.65 -29.83 -6.53
CA LYS A 189 -2.29 -29.56 -7.04
C LYS A 189 -1.35 -30.75 -6.88
N THR A 190 -1.45 -31.48 -5.77
CA THR A 190 -0.60 -32.64 -5.48
C THR A 190 -0.93 -33.84 -6.37
N ILE A 191 -2.22 -34.08 -6.63
CA ILE A 191 -2.68 -35.14 -7.53
C ILE A 191 -2.41 -34.77 -9.00
N ALA A 192 -2.66 -33.52 -9.40
CA ALA A 192 -2.38 -33.05 -10.76
C ALA A 192 -0.89 -33.05 -11.11
N ARG A 193 0.01 -32.82 -10.14
CA ARG A 193 1.47 -32.95 -10.30
C ARG A 193 1.99 -34.40 -10.38
N ARG A 194 1.15 -35.39 -10.05
CA ARG A 194 1.51 -36.82 -10.10
C ARG A 194 1.08 -37.49 -11.42
N LYS A 195 0.35 -36.79 -12.30
CA LYS A 195 0.10 -37.19 -13.69
C LYS A 195 1.08 -36.49 -14.62
#